data_AF-A0A315AQD2-F1
#
_entry.id   AF-A0A315AQD2-F1
#
_cell.length_a   1.000
_cell.length_b   1.000
_cell.length_c   1.000
_cell.angle_alpha   90.00
_cell.angle_beta   90.00
_cell.angle_gamma   90.00
#
_symmetry.space_group_name_H-M   'P 1'
#
loop_
_entity.id
_entity.type
_entity.pdbx_description
1 polymer ?
#
loop_
_entity_poly.entity_id
_entity_poly.type
_entity_poly.pdbx_seq_one_letter_code
_entity_poly.pdbx_strand_id
1 'polypeptide(L)'
;MVDQAINMGGPAFPVDRQTAHGIAIHEVGSADEAAYIDAVAKLSHGMTKREYAAIMLKVADSGNDLLDAMIRTAQRNELAAKAMQALLHHGRADGLVSQIELAQTSFDIANEVLKAGVSC
;
A
#
# COMPACT_ATOMS: atom_id res chain seq x y z
N MET A 1 0.56 -31.44 0.75
CA MET A 1 0.59 -30.55 -0.42
C MET A 1 1.10 -29.22 0.09
N VAL A 2 2.38 -28.95 -0.07
CA VAL A 2 2.99 -27.70 0.41
C VAL A 2 2.81 -26.71 -0.73
N ASP A 3 1.76 -25.90 -0.63
CA ASP A 3 1.56 -24.77 -1.54
C ASP A 3 2.87 -23.99 -1.64
N GLN A 4 3.30 -23.77 -2.87
CA GLN A 4 4.39 -22.87 -3.19
C GLN A 4 4.04 -21.52 -2.56
N ALA A 5 4.55 -21.26 -1.35
CA ALA A 5 4.72 -19.91 -0.86
C ALA A 5 5.53 -19.20 -1.93
N ILE A 6 4.82 -18.42 -2.76
CA ILE A 6 5.36 -17.76 -3.93
C ILE A 6 6.62 -17.05 -3.46
N ASN A 7 7.77 -17.33 -4.09
CA ASN A 7 9.06 -16.79 -3.69
C ASN A 7 8.99 -15.24 -3.65
N MET A 8 8.69 -14.66 -2.48
CA MET A 8 8.50 -13.21 -2.28
C MET A 8 9.82 -12.42 -2.40
N GLY A 9 10.89 -13.06 -2.86
CA GLY A 9 12.19 -12.45 -3.16
C GLY A 9 13.08 -12.21 -1.95
N GLY A 10 12.68 -12.64 -0.75
CA GLY A 10 13.34 -12.35 0.51
C GLY A 10 13.08 -10.92 1.02
N PRO A 11 13.73 -10.50 2.11
CA PRO A 11 13.56 -9.16 2.67
C PRO A 11 14.03 -8.07 1.71
N ALA A 12 13.25 -7.01 1.56
CA ALA A 12 13.57 -5.81 0.77
C ALA A 12 14.69 -4.99 1.41
N PHE A 13 14.73 -4.97 2.74
CA PHE A 13 15.76 -4.30 3.53
C PHE A 13 16.43 -5.32 4.46
N PRO A 14 17.40 -6.09 3.96
CA PRO A 14 18.08 -7.09 4.77
C PRO A 14 18.96 -6.39 5.82
N VAL A 15 18.59 -6.52 7.09
CA VAL A 15 19.47 -6.20 8.21
C VAL A 15 20.09 -7.50 8.69
N ASP A 16 21.39 -7.50 9.00
CA ASP A 16 22.01 -8.71 9.56
C ASP A 16 21.40 -9.03 10.93
N ARG A 17 21.40 -10.32 11.28
CA ARG A 17 20.72 -10.82 12.48
C ARG A 17 21.30 -10.24 13.78
N GLN A 18 22.59 -9.89 13.81
CA GLN A 18 23.21 -9.32 15.01
C GLN A 18 22.77 -7.87 15.20
N THR A 19 22.68 -7.10 14.12
CA THR A 19 22.14 -5.74 14.17
C THR A 19 20.65 -5.75 14.52
N ALA A 20 19.85 -6.64 13.93
CA ALA A 20 18.42 -6.79 14.27
C ALA A 20 18.23 -7.15 15.76
N HIS A 21 19.07 -8.04 16.29
CA HIS A 21 19.09 -8.39 17.72
C HIS A 21 19.41 -7.18 18.61
N GLY A 22 20.45 -6.42 18.29
CA GLY A 22 20.86 -5.25 19.07
C GLY A 22 19.78 -4.16 19.13
N ILE A 23 19.12 -3.90 18.00
CA ILE A 23 18.00 -2.94 17.92
C ILE A 23 16.80 -3.46 18.73
N ALA A 24 16.40 -4.72 18.57
CA ALA A 24 15.26 -5.29 19.30
C ALA A 24 15.47 -5.33 20.82
N ILE A 25 16.70 -5.63 21.29
CA ILE A 25 17.01 -5.55 22.73
C ILE A 25 16.81 -4.12 23.25
N HIS A 26 17.22 -3.11 22.48
CA HIS A 26 17.11 -1.71 22.91
C HIS A 26 15.66 -1.22 22.91
N GLU A 27 14.86 -1.61 21.91
CA GLU A 27 13.50 -1.11 21.74
C GLU A 27 12.46 -1.82 22.61
N VAL A 28 12.56 -3.14 22.75
CA VAL A 28 11.52 -3.97 23.39
C VAL A 28 12.03 -4.68 24.65
N GLY A 29 13.36 -4.77 24.83
CA GLY A 29 13.97 -5.54 25.91
C GLY A 29 13.90 -7.05 25.68
N SER A 30 14.61 -7.83 26.50
CA SER A 30 14.61 -9.31 26.42
C SER A 30 13.62 -9.96 27.38
N ALA A 31 12.84 -9.17 28.13
CA ALA A 31 11.92 -9.67 29.15
C ALA A 31 10.64 -10.27 28.55
N ASP A 32 10.15 -9.70 27.44
CA ASP A 32 9.05 -10.25 26.65
C ASP A 32 9.63 -10.94 25.41
N GLU A 33 9.81 -12.25 25.51
CA GLU A 33 10.41 -13.07 24.47
C GLU A 33 9.58 -13.06 23.17
N ALA A 34 8.25 -12.97 23.26
CA ALA A 34 7.39 -12.95 22.08
C ALA A 34 7.51 -11.60 21.33
N ALA A 35 7.49 -10.48 22.07
CA ALA A 35 7.67 -9.16 21.48
C ALA A 35 9.08 -8.97 20.90
N TYR A 36 10.11 -9.50 21.58
CA TYR A 36 11.48 -9.52 21.08
C TYR A 36 11.63 -10.35 19.78
N ILE A 37 11.04 -11.55 19.72
CA ILE A 37 11.07 -12.39 18.51
C ILE A 37 10.36 -11.69 17.34
N ASP A 38 9.21 -11.07 17.57
CA ASP A 38 8.48 -10.32 16.52
C ASP A 38 9.29 -9.12 16.02
N ALA A 39 9.93 -8.37 16.91
CA ALA A 39 10.78 -7.23 16.53
C ALA A 39 12.01 -7.66 15.74
N VAL A 40 12.73 -8.71 16.18
CA VAL A 40 13.85 -9.27 15.41
C VAL A 40 13.37 -9.77 14.06
N ALA A 41 12.23 -10.48 13.99
CA ALA A 41 11.66 -10.98 12.75
C ALA A 41 11.27 -9.83 11.80
N LYS A 42 10.67 -8.73 12.28
CA LYS A 42 10.40 -7.56 11.45
C LYS A 42 11.66 -6.89 10.90
N LEU A 43 12.73 -6.84 11.69
CA LEU A 43 13.98 -6.19 11.28
C LEU A 43 14.81 -7.07 10.34
N SER A 44 14.81 -8.39 10.54
CA SER A 44 15.58 -9.35 9.74
C SER A 44 14.79 -9.99 8.58
N HIS A 45 13.45 -9.93 8.65
CA HIS A 45 12.48 -10.47 7.70
C HIS A 45 11.33 -9.47 7.44
N GLY A 46 11.66 -8.17 7.37
CA GLY A 46 10.68 -7.12 7.10
C GLY A 46 10.01 -7.22 5.73
N MET A 47 9.51 -6.09 5.22
CA MET A 47 8.82 -6.02 3.93
C MET A 47 9.56 -6.83 2.86
N THR A 48 8.84 -7.72 2.17
CA THR A 48 9.43 -8.55 1.11
C THR A 48 9.73 -7.71 -0.13
N LYS A 49 10.64 -8.17 -0.99
CA LYS A 49 10.92 -7.46 -2.27
C LYS A 49 9.66 -7.30 -3.11
N ARG A 50 8.74 -8.29 -3.07
CA ARG A 50 7.47 -8.21 -3.78
C ARG A 50 6.55 -7.13 -3.20
N GLU A 51 6.39 -7.09 -1.88
CA GLU A 51 5.60 -6.04 -1.21
C GLU A 51 6.19 -4.65 -1.46
N TYR A 52 7.52 -4.52 -1.44
CA TYR A 52 8.19 -3.26 -1.77
C TYR A 52 7.95 -2.84 -3.23
N ALA A 53 8.09 -3.78 -4.18
CA ALA A 53 7.80 -3.51 -5.58
C ALA A 53 6.32 -3.13 -5.80
N ALA A 54 5.39 -3.80 -5.11
CA ALA A 54 3.97 -3.50 -5.15
C ALA A 54 3.67 -2.06 -4.70
N ILE A 55 4.33 -1.58 -3.63
CA ILE A 55 4.20 -0.19 -3.17
C ILE A 55 4.78 0.78 -4.20
N MET A 56 6.00 0.53 -4.67
CA MET A 56 6.72 1.44 -5.56
C MET A 56 6.04 1.58 -6.92
N LEU A 57 5.52 0.47 -7.46
CA LEU A 57 4.80 0.44 -8.72
C LEU A 57 3.31 0.76 -8.55
N LYS A 58 2.84 0.91 -7.30
CA LYS A 58 1.42 1.04 -6.96
C LYS A 58 0.59 -0.08 -7.59
N VAL A 59 1.01 -1.33 -7.49
CA VAL A 59 0.31 -2.51 -8.02
C VAL A 59 -0.18 -3.35 -6.86
N ALA A 60 -1.48 -3.63 -6.80
CA ALA A 60 -2.10 -4.45 -5.77
C ALA A 60 -1.92 -5.97 -6.08
N ASP A 61 -0.66 -6.41 -6.13
CA ASP A 61 -0.21 -7.81 -6.27
C ASP A 61 1.00 -8.06 -5.35
N SER A 62 0.85 -7.71 -4.08
CA SER A 62 1.90 -7.90 -3.09
C SER A 62 1.88 -9.30 -2.47
N GLY A 63 0.77 -10.04 -2.59
CA GLY A 63 0.53 -11.29 -1.87
C GLY A 63 0.13 -11.08 -0.41
N ASN A 64 -0.15 -9.84 -0.02
CA ASN A 64 -0.63 -9.42 1.28
C ASN A 64 -1.92 -8.61 1.09
N ASP A 65 -3.05 -9.23 1.43
CA ASP A 65 -4.38 -8.67 1.17
C ASP A 65 -4.60 -7.29 1.81
N LEU A 66 -4.02 -7.07 3.00
CA LEU A 66 -4.11 -5.78 3.68
C LEU A 66 -3.34 -4.70 2.93
N LEU A 67 -2.11 -5.02 2.50
CA LEU A 67 -1.29 -4.10 1.72
C LEU A 67 -1.94 -3.80 0.36
N ASP A 68 -2.48 -4.82 -0.31
CA ASP A 68 -3.17 -4.67 -1.59
C ASP A 68 -4.43 -3.80 -1.45
N ALA A 69 -5.18 -3.94 -0.36
CA ALA A 69 -6.31 -3.06 -0.05
C ALA A 69 -5.89 -1.61 0.18
N MET A 70 -4.76 -1.38 0.85
CA MET A 70 -4.19 -0.04 1.04
C MET A 70 -3.75 0.56 -0.30
N ILE A 71 -3.08 -0.20 -1.16
CA ILE A 71 -2.66 0.23 -2.50
C ILE A 71 -3.87 0.62 -3.34
N ARG A 72 -4.92 -0.21 -3.38
CA ARG A 72 -6.17 0.11 -4.10
C ARG A 72 -6.83 1.38 -3.59
N THR A 73 -6.83 1.59 -2.28
CA THR A 73 -7.38 2.81 -1.67
C THR A 73 -6.58 4.05 -2.09
N ALA A 74 -5.24 3.96 -2.07
CA ALA A 74 -4.38 5.04 -2.51
C ALA A 74 -4.56 5.36 -4.01
N GLN A 75 -4.63 4.33 -4.87
CA GLN A 75 -4.92 4.49 -6.30
C GLN A 75 -6.27 5.17 -6.53
N ARG A 76 -7.32 4.72 -5.83
CA ARG A 76 -8.66 5.31 -5.93
C ARG A 76 -8.65 6.79 -5.57
N ASN A 77 -7.96 7.17 -4.49
CA ASN A 77 -7.85 8.56 -4.06
C ASN A 77 -7.08 9.42 -5.08
N GLU A 78 -5.99 8.91 -5.65
CA GLU A 78 -5.22 9.61 -6.67
C GLU A 78 -6.02 9.82 -7.97
N LEU A 79 -6.72 8.78 -8.44
CA LEU A 79 -7.59 8.87 -9.60
C LEU A 79 -8.76 9.83 -9.36
N ALA A 80 -9.38 9.79 -8.19
CA ALA A 80 -10.45 10.71 -7.83
C ALA A 80 -9.97 12.16 -7.79
N ALA A 81 -8.75 12.42 -7.29
CA ALA A 81 -8.16 13.75 -7.31
C ALA A 81 -7.91 14.25 -8.75
N LYS A 82 -7.34 13.40 -9.62
CA LYS A 82 -7.13 13.72 -11.05
C LYS A 82 -8.45 13.98 -11.78
N ALA A 83 -9.47 13.14 -11.54
CA ALA A 83 -10.80 13.32 -12.12
C ALA A 83 -11.46 14.61 -11.63
N MET A 84 -11.38 14.91 -10.33
CA MET A 84 -11.88 16.16 -9.77
C MET A 84 -11.19 17.37 -10.40
N GLN A 85 -9.87 17.34 -10.55
CA GLN A 85 -9.12 18.41 -11.21
C GLN A 85 -9.56 18.61 -12.67
N ALA A 86 -9.74 17.53 -13.43
CA ALA A 86 -10.20 17.59 -14.81
C ALA A 86 -11.63 18.15 -14.91
N LEU A 87 -12.53 17.74 -14.03
CA LEU A 87 -13.90 18.25 -13.96
C LEU A 87 -13.91 19.77 -13.63
N LEU A 88 -13.11 20.20 -12.66
CA LEU A 88 -12.94 21.62 -12.34
C LEU A 88 -12.39 22.43 -13.54
N HIS A 89 -11.54 21.82 -14.37
CA HIS A 89 -10.94 22.48 -15.53
C HIS A 89 -11.89 22.55 -16.75
N HIS A 90 -12.72 21.51 -16.99
CA HIS A 90 -13.57 21.39 -18.17
C HIS A 90 -15.03 21.83 -17.99
N GLY A 91 -15.55 21.95 -16.77
CA GLY A 91 -16.91 22.47 -16.49
C GLY A 91 -17.39 22.06 -15.09
N ARG A 92 -17.89 22.97 -14.24
CA ARG A 92 -18.95 23.94 -14.54
C ARG A 92 -18.54 25.39 -14.21
N ALA A 93 -18.46 26.23 -15.24
CA ALA A 93 -18.60 27.69 -15.13
C ALA A 93 -20.07 28.12 -14.89
N ASP A 94 -21.02 27.17 -14.90
CA ASP A 94 -22.44 27.43 -14.68
C ASP A 94 -22.85 26.87 -13.30
N GLY A 95 -23.25 27.77 -12.41
CA GLY A 95 -23.30 27.58 -10.95
C GLY A 95 -23.93 26.29 -10.42
N LEU A 96 -23.48 25.93 -9.20
CA LEU A 96 -24.11 24.99 -8.26
C LEU A 96 -24.00 23.49 -8.57
N VAL A 97 -22.83 22.98 -8.96
CA VAL A 97 -22.53 21.59 -8.53
C VAL A 97 -22.25 21.66 -7.06
N SER A 98 -22.99 20.92 -6.24
CA SER A 98 -22.60 20.78 -4.85
C SER A 98 -21.21 20.14 -4.80
N GLN A 99 -20.34 20.60 -3.89
CA GLN A 99 -19.01 19.99 -3.72
C GLN A 99 -19.10 18.48 -3.44
N ILE A 100 -20.23 18.05 -2.87
CA ILE A 100 -20.56 16.64 -2.59
C ILE A 100 -20.76 15.85 -3.89
N GLU A 101 -21.54 16.36 -4.84
CA GLU A 101 -21.76 15.69 -6.13
C GLU A 101 -20.48 15.62 -6.96
N LEU A 102 -19.65 16.67 -6.91
CA LEU A 102 -18.34 16.68 -7.58
C LEU A 102 -17.44 15.57 -7.03
N ALA A 103 -17.38 15.44 -5.69
CA ALA A 103 -16.61 14.40 -5.03
C ALA A 103 -17.16 12.99 -5.35
N GLN A 104 -18.47 12.79 -5.30
CA GLN A 104 -19.09 11.50 -5.65
C GLN A 104 -18.75 11.10 -7.08
N THR A 105 -18.95 12.02 -8.02
CA THR A 105 -18.67 11.79 -9.45
C THR A 105 -17.19 11.45 -9.68
N SER A 106 -16.26 12.12 -8.99
CA SER A 106 -14.84 11.84 -9.16
C SER A 106 -14.44 10.46 -8.61
N PHE A 107 -15.04 10.03 -7.49
CA PHE A 107 -14.85 8.68 -6.96
C PHE A 107 -15.48 7.60 -7.84
N ASP A 108 -16.61 7.88 -8.49
CA ASP A 108 -17.25 6.95 -9.43
C ASP A 108 -16.39 6.76 -10.68
N ILE A 109 -15.87 7.85 -11.25
CA ILE A 109 -14.91 7.79 -12.37
C ILE A 109 -13.67 6.97 -11.95
N ALA A 110 -13.12 7.21 -10.77
CA ALA A 110 -11.97 6.45 -10.27
C ALA A 110 -12.26 4.94 -10.15
N ASN A 111 -13.44 4.57 -9.66
CA ASN A 111 -13.86 3.17 -9.57
C ASN A 111 -13.98 2.51 -10.96
N GLU A 112 -14.54 3.22 -11.95
CA GLU A 112 -14.66 2.70 -13.31
C GLU A 112 -13.31 2.54 -14.00
N VAL A 113 -12.37 3.46 -13.78
CA VAL A 113 -10.98 3.35 -14.29
C VAL A 113 -10.27 2.14 -13.70
N LEU A 114 -10.44 1.91 -12.39
CA LEU A 114 -9.88 0.72 -11.72
C LEU A 114 -10.49 -0.58 -12.24
N LYS A 115 -11.80 -0.61 -12.53
CA LYS A 115 -12.47 -1.78 -13.13
C LYS A 115 -11.98 -2.05 -14.56
N ALA A 116 -11.69 -1.00 -15.32
CA ALA A 116 -11.18 -1.11 -16.68
C ALA A 116 -9.72 -1.62 -16.76
N GLY A 117 -9.03 -1.76 -15.62
CA GLY A 117 -7.65 -2.23 -15.56
C GLY A 117 -6.63 -1.21 -16.09
N VAL A 118 -7.01 0.07 -16.21
CA VAL A 118 -6.12 1.13 -16.67
C VAL A 118 -5.31 1.64 -15.48
N SER A 119 -4.10 1.13 -15.33
CA SER A 119 -3.11 1.70 -14.40
C SER A 119 -2.46 2.94 -15.05
N CYS A 120 -2.64 4.11 -14.44
CA CYS A 120 -2.01 5.36 -14.86
C CYS A 120 -0.59 5.53 -14.36
#